data_AF-G5SIW6-F1
#
_entry.id   AF-G5SIW6-F1
#
_cell.length_a   1.000
_cell.length_b   1.000
_cell.length_c   1.000
_cell.angle_alpha   90.00
_cell.angle_beta   90.00
_cell.angle_gamma   90.00
#
_symmetry.space_group_name_H-M   'P 1'
#
loop_
_entity.id
_entity.type
_entity.pdbx_description
1 polymer ?
#
loop_
_entity_poly.entity_id
_entity_poly.type
_entity_poly.pdbx_seq_one_letter_code
_entity_poly.pdbx_strand_id
1 'polypeptide(L)'
;PKKDAPMETFRTLVREPATVPEQVDGIQQSDDILRLLPPELATLGITELEYEFYRRLVEKQLLTYRLHGEAWREKVTERPVVHQDVDEQPRGPFIVCVDTSGSMGGFNEQCAKAFCLALMRVALADNRRCFIMLFSTDVVRYELSGPEGIEQAIRFLSQRFRGGTDIASCFRAIIERMQGREWFDADAVVISDFIAQRLPDDVVSKVGELQRLHQHRFHAVAMSAHGKPGIMRIFDHIWRFDTGMRSRLLRRWRR
;
A
#
# COMPACT_ATOMS: atom_id res chain seq x y z
N PRO A 1 -13.92 25.56 -15.95
CA PRO A 1 -14.66 24.38 -15.43
C PRO A 1 -15.92 24.12 -16.26
N LYS A 2 -15.97 23.01 -17.01
CA LYS A 2 -17.21 22.57 -17.68
C LYS A 2 -18.21 22.15 -16.59
N LYS A 3 -19.48 22.52 -16.80
CA LYS A 3 -20.54 22.53 -15.78
C LYS A 3 -21.11 21.14 -15.45
N ASP A 4 -20.71 20.09 -16.18
CA ASP A 4 -21.26 18.73 -16.09
C ASP A 4 -20.15 17.66 -16.12
N ALA A 5 -19.17 17.74 -15.22
CA ALA A 5 -18.20 16.67 -15.04
C ALA A 5 -18.79 15.56 -14.14
N PRO A 6 -18.72 14.28 -14.52
CA PRO A 6 -19.19 13.20 -13.65
C PRO A 6 -18.37 13.18 -12.35
N MET A 7 -19.07 13.00 -11.23
CA MET A 7 -18.48 12.90 -9.90
C MET A 7 -17.89 11.50 -9.75
N GLU A 8 -16.57 11.39 -9.58
CA GLU A 8 -15.93 10.11 -9.24
C GLU A 8 -15.53 10.08 -7.76
N THR A 9 -15.70 8.91 -7.15
CA THR A 9 -15.31 8.64 -5.77
C THR A 9 -13.80 8.58 -5.63
N PHE A 10 -13.18 9.65 -5.14
CA PHE A 10 -11.76 9.69 -4.86
C PHE A 10 -11.50 9.24 -3.42
N ARG A 11 -10.70 8.18 -3.26
CA ARG A 11 -10.32 7.60 -1.95
C ARG A 11 -9.01 8.24 -1.52
N THR A 12 -9.07 9.17 -0.56
CA THR A 12 -7.87 9.75 0.05
C THR A 12 -7.69 9.16 1.44
N LEU A 13 -6.48 8.69 1.74
CA LEU A 13 -6.12 8.33 3.10
C LEU A 13 -5.96 9.63 3.89
N VAL A 14 -6.90 9.91 4.80
CA VAL A 14 -6.84 11.08 5.66
C VAL A 14 -6.37 10.62 7.04
N ARG A 15 -5.44 11.39 7.61
CA ARG A 15 -4.97 11.20 8.98
C ARG A 15 -6.09 11.66 9.92
N GLU A 16 -6.80 10.72 10.52
CA GLU A 16 -7.66 11.02 11.67
C GLU A 16 -6.88 10.76 12.95
N PRO A 17 -6.97 11.65 13.96
CA PRO A 17 -6.40 11.37 15.27
C PRO A 17 -7.08 10.11 15.81
N ALA A 18 -6.28 9.06 16.07
CA ALA A 18 -6.78 7.76 16.45
C ALA A 18 -7.62 7.84 17.75
N THR A 19 -8.77 7.19 17.75
CA THR A 19 -9.60 7.02 18.95
C THR A 19 -9.10 5.88 19.85
N VAL A 20 -8.21 5.03 19.35
CA VAL A 20 -7.68 3.84 20.03
C VAL A 20 -6.16 4.01 20.26
N PRO A 21 -5.66 3.79 21.49
CA PRO A 21 -4.27 4.09 21.84
C PRO A 21 -3.29 3.03 21.32
N GLU A 22 -2.44 3.40 20.34
CA GLU A 22 -1.29 2.57 19.94
C GLU A 22 0.00 3.00 20.67
N GLN A 23 0.22 4.32 20.86
CA GLN A 23 1.36 4.84 21.62
C GLN A 23 1.07 6.27 22.13
N VAL A 24 1.57 6.61 23.33
CA VAL A 24 1.59 7.98 23.86
C VAL A 24 2.84 8.68 23.33
N ASP A 25 2.67 9.81 22.65
CA ASP A 25 3.74 10.55 21.96
C ASP A 25 4.04 11.92 22.62
N GLY A 26 3.15 12.38 23.52
CA GLY A 26 3.43 13.58 24.30
C GLY A 26 2.22 14.13 25.04
N ILE A 27 2.25 15.45 25.26
CA ILE A 27 1.20 16.23 25.95
C ILE A 27 0.72 17.33 25.00
N GLN A 28 -0.57 17.63 25.02
CA GLN A 28 -1.17 18.74 24.28
C GLN A 28 -2.30 19.42 25.05
N GLN A 29 -2.67 20.62 24.63
CA GLN A 29 -3.90 21.27 25.10
C GLN A 29 -5.09 20.79 24.26
N SER A 30 -6.17 20.39 24.90
CA SER A 30 -7.39 19.87 24.27
C SER A 30 -8.59 19.99 25.21
N ASP A 31 -9.78 19.59 24.74
CA ASP A 31 -11.01 19.39 25.51
C ASP A 31 -11.35 17.89 25.74
N ASP A 32 -10.42 17.00 25.40
CA ASP A 32 -10.61 15.54 25.48
C ASP A 32 -10.52 14.99 26.91
N ILE A 33 -11.66 14.97 27.60
CA ILE A 33 -11.82 14.52 28.99
C ILE A 33 -11.28 13.11 29.22
N LEU A 34 -11.39 12.22 28.23
CA LEU A 34 -10.98 10.81 28.36
C LEU A 34 -9.46 10.64 28.44
N ARG A 35 -8.70 11.71 28.15
CA ARG A 35 -7.24 11.68 28.04
C ARG A 35 -6.57 12.72 28.93
N LEU A 36 -7.27 13.24 29.93
CA LEU A 36 -6.74 14.24 30.85
C LEU A 36 -5.52 13.71 31.59
N LEU A 37 -4.56 14.59 31.81
CA LEU A 37 -3.48 14.30 32.73
C LEU A 37 -4.03 14.23 34.16
N PRO A 38 -3.45 13.38 35.03
CA PRO A 38 -3.87 13.29 36.44
C PRO A 38 -3.94 14.64 37.18
N PRO A 39 -3.04 15.64 36.96
CA PRO A 39 -3.17 16.96 37.57
C PRO A 39 -4.40 17.75 37.12
N GLU A 40 -4.80 17.65 35.84
CA GLU A 40 -6.02 18.30 35.33
C GLU A 40 -7.28 17.61 35.86
N LEU A 41 -7.21 16.31 36.14
CA LEU A 41 -8.31 15.60 36.79
C LEU A 41 -8.42 15.97 38.29
N ALA A 42 -7.30 16.28 38.95
CA ALA A 42 -7.29 16.64 40.36
C ALA A 42 -7.94 18.00 40.63
N THR A 43 -7.93 18.94 39.67
CA THR A 43 -8.58 20.25 39.83
C THR A 43 -10.10 20.15 39.92
N LEU A 44 -10.71 19.13 39.28
CA LEU A 44 -12.13 18.80 39.47
C LEU A 44 -12.46 18.35 40.90
N GLY A 45 -11.49 17.78 41.63
CA GLY A 45 -11.69 17.32 43.00
C GLY A 45 -11.57 18.41 44.07
N ILE A 46 -11.22 19.64 43.66
CA ILE A 46 -10.99 20.78 44.55
C ILE A 46 -12.02 21.86 44.21
N THR A 47 -12.95 22.13 45.15
CA THR A 47 -14.10 23.04 44.95
C THR A 47 -13.69 24.43 44.47
N GLU A 48 -12.56 24.95 44.93
CA GLU A 48 -12.04 26.28 44.55
C GLU A 48 -11.50 26.33 43.12
N LEU A 49 -11.07 25.19 42.56
CA LEU A 49 -10.44 25.09 41.23
C LEU A 49 -11.39 24.50 40.17
N GLU A 50 -12.56 24.02 40.57
CA GLU A 50 -13.56 23.41 39.68
C GLU A 50 -14.00 24.37 38.56
N TYR A 51 -14.28 25.64 38.88
CA TYR A 51 -14.62 26.66 37.89
C TYR A 51 -13.46 26.96 36.92
N GLU A 52 -12.21 26.83 37.39
CA GLU A 52 -11.04 26.99 36.53
C GLU A 52 -10.94 25.84 35.53
N PHE A 53 -11.19 24.60 35.97
CA PHE A 53 -11.27 23.44 35.10
C PHE A 53 -12.31 23.63 34.00
N TYR A 54 -13.54 24.03 34.35
CA TYR A 54 -14.60 24.27 33.35
C TYR A 54 -14.25 25.38 32.37
N ARG A 55 -13.62 26.47 32.84
CA ARG A 55 -13.14 27.54 31.97
C ARG A 55 -12.13 27.00 30.96
N ARG A 56 -11.12 26.24 31.42
CA ARG A 56 -10.09 25.63 30.56
C ARG A 56 -10.66 24.58 29.61
N LEU A 57 -11.70 23.83 30.01
CA LEU A 57 -12.41 22.89 29.15
C LEU A 57 -13.05 23.61 27.95
N VAL A 58 -13.78 24.70 28.21
CA VAL A 58 -14.44 25.50 27.16
C VAL A 58 -13.41 26.18 26.25
N GLU A 59 -12.30 26.66 26.82
CA GLU A 59 -11.19 27.28 26.09
C GLU A 59 -10.29 26.26 25.35
N LYS A 60 -10.53 24.95 25.51
CA LYS A 60 -9.71 23.85 24.97
C LYS A 60 -8.24 23.89 25.43
N GLN A 61 -8.03 24.31 26.67
CA GLN A 61 -6.72 24.51 27.28
C GLN A 61 -6.34 23.44 28.31
N LEU A 62 -7.11 22.37 28.47
CA LEU A 62 -6.76 21.27 29.39
C LEU A 62 -5.60 20.44 28.84
N LEU A 63 -4.65 20.10 29.70
CA LEU A 63 -3.56 19.21 29.31
C LEU A 63 -4.05 17.76 29.20
N THR A 64 -3.90 17.19 28.01
CA THR A 64 -4.26 15.81 27.69
C THR A 64 -3.06 15.07 27.10
N TYR A 65 -3.03 13.74 27.27
CA TYR A 65 -2.09 12.89 26.57
C TYR A 65 -2.32 12.98 25.06
N ARG A 66 -1.28 13.35 24.32
CA ARG A 66 -1.27 13.25 22.86
C ARG A 66 -0.98 11.80 22.49
N LEU A 67 -1.97 11.14 21.91
CA LEU A 67 -1.80 9.83 21.30
C LEU A 67 -1.29 10.00 19.88
N HIS A 68 -0.27 9.22 19.52
CA HIS A 68 0.08 8.98 18.13
C HIS A 68 -0.50 7.62 17.75
N GLY A 69 -1.40 7.63 16.78
CA GLY A 69 -1.92 6.42 16.16
C GLY A 69 -2.03 6.66 14.66
N GLU A 70 -1.57 5.71 13.86
CA GLU A 70 -1.59 5.81 12.41
C GLU A 70 -2.85 5.17 11.85
N ALA A 71 -4.00 5.62 12.35
CA ALA A 71 -5.30 5.20 11.84
C ALA A 71 -5.56 5.95 10.52
N TRP A 72 -4.98 5.45 9.43
CA TRP A 72 -5.33 5.87 8.09
C TRP A 72 -6.72 5.33 7.75
N ARG A 73 -7.72 6.21 7.77
CA ARG A 73 -9.05 5.89 7.25
C ARG A 73 -9.18 6.40 5.83
N GLU A 74 -9.77 5.56 4.99
CA GLU A 74 -10.11 5.87 3.62
C GLU A 74 -11.31 6.84 3.64
N LYS A 75 -11.03 8.14 3.42
CA LYS A 75 -12.08 9.14 3.27
C LYS A 75 -12.44 9.22 1.80
N VAL A 76 -13.64 8.73 1.47
CA VAL A 76 -14.21 8.87 0.13
C VAL A 76 -14.69 10.31 0.00
N THR A 77 -14.08 11.07 -0.91
CA THR A 77 -14.51 12.44 -1.24
C THR A 77 -14.83 12.46 -2.72
N GLU A 78 -16.03 12.91 -3.08
CA GLU A 78 -16.40 13.11 -4.48
C GLU A 78 -15.81 14.44 -4.96
N ARG A 79 -15.06 14.41 -6.06
CA ARG A 79 -14.51 15.61 -6.70
C ARG A 79 -14.86 15.61 -8.19
N PRO A 80 -15.14 16.79 -8.78
CA PRO A 80 -15.37 16.89 -10.22
C PRO A 80 -14.09 16.58 -10.97
N VAL A 81 -14.13 15.58 -11.86
CA VAL A 81 -12.99 15.18 -12.68
C VAL A 81 -12.78 16.25 -13.75
N VAL A 82 -11.64 16.95 -13.69
CA VAL A 82 -11.13 17.66 -14.86
C VAL A 82 -10.46 16.59 -15.71
N HIS A 83 -11.23 15.96 -16.61
CA HIS A 83 -10.63 15.22 -17.72
C HIS A 83 -9.86 16.26 -18.53
N GLN A 84 -8.56 16.39 -18.25
CA GLN A 84 -7.65 16.73 -19.33
C GLN A 84 -7.72 15.53 -20.26
N ASP A 85 -8.14 15.76 -21.49
CA ASP A 85 -7.95 14.82 -22.59
C ASP A 85 -6.44 14.56 -22.68
N VAL A 86 -5.95 13.59 -21.91
CA VAL A 86 -4.60 13.09 -22.01
C VAL A 86 -4.65 12.13 -23.17
N ASP A 87 -4.06 12.54 -24.29
CA ASP A 87 -3.78 11.65 -25.43
C ASP A 87 -3.37 10.27 -24.90
N GLU A 88 -3.89 9.19 -25.50
CA GLU A 88 -3.47 7.82 -25.22
C GLU A 88 -1.98 7.66 -25.55
N GLN A 89 -1.13 8.11 -24.64
CA GLN A 89 0.30 7.88 -24.71
C GLN A 89 0.54 6.37 -24.62
N PRO A 90 1.51 5.84 -25.38
CA PRO A 90 1.86 4.44 -25.30
C PRO A 90 2.21 4.12 -23.86
N ARG A 91 1.39 3.26 -23.22
CA ARG A 91 1.55 2.90 -21.82
C ARG A 91 2.90 2.22 -21.64
N GLY A 92 3.70 2.68 -20.68
CA GLY A 92 5.03 2.15 -20.40
C GLY A 92 5.03 0.64 -20.08
N PRO A 93 6.20 -0.01 -20.10
CA PRO A 93 6.31 -1.42 -19.76
C PRO A 93 6.04 -1.64 -18.27
N PHE A 94 5.75 -2.87 -17.85
CA PHE A 94 5.56 -3.14 -16.42
C PHE A 94 6.27 -4.39 -15.92
N ILE A 95 6.69 -4.29 -14.66
CA ILE A 95 7.45 -5.30 -13.93
C ILE A 95 6.52 -5.85 -12.85
N VAL A 96 6.12 -7.12 -12.94
CA VAL A 96 5.28 -7.79 -11.95
C VAL A 96 6.15 -8.66 -11.04
N CYS A 97 6.14 -8.38 -9.75
CA CYS A 97 6.82 -9.16 -8.72
C CYS A 97 5.78 -9.94 -7.93
N VAL A 98 5.92 -11.25 -7.87
CA VAL A 98 5.01 -12.15 -7.18
C VAL A 98 5.74 -12.81 -6.03
N ASP A 99 5.24 -12.57 -4.82
CA ASP A 99 5.73 -13.19 -3.61
C ASP A 99 5.26 -14.65 -3.53
N THR A 100 6.23 -15.53 -3.31
CA THR A 100 6.05 -16.98 -3.18
C THR A 100 6.63 -17.50 -1.87
N SER A 101 6.83 -16.63 -0.90
CA SER A 101 7.22 -16.98 0.45
C SER A 101 6.20 -17.89 1.14
N GLY A 102 6.61 -18.51 2.25
CA GLY A 102 5.77 -19.45 2.99
C GLY A 102 4.42 -18.89 3.45
N SER A 103 4.34 -17.60 3.81
CA SER A 103 3.09 -16.96 4.25
C SER A 103 2.08 -16.74 3.12
N MET A 104 2.58 -16.67 1.89
CA MET A 104 1.77 -16.63 0.67
C MET A 104 1.25 -18.01 0.25
N GLY A 105 1.67 -19.10 0.91
CA GLY A 105 1.31 -20.46 0.52
C GLY A 105 -0.20 -20.72 0.37
N GLY A 106 -0.54 -21.57 -0.61
CA GLY A 106 -1.92 -22.04 -0.80
C GLY A 106 -2.77 -21.05 -1.61
N PHE A 107 -3.82 -20.50 -1.01
CA PHE A 107 -4.79 -19.66 -1.73
C PHE A 107 -4.22 -18.29 -2.13
N ASN A 108 -3.37 -17.70 -1.28
CA ASN A 108 -2.79 -16.38 -1.56
C ASN A 108 -1.87 -16.44 -2.78
N GLU A 109 -1.02 -17.46 -2.87
CA GLU A 109 -0.15 -17.74 -4.02
C GLU A 109 -0.98 -17.97 -5.29
N GLN A 110 -2.06 -18.76 -5.21
CA GLN A 110 -2.94 -19.00 -6.35
C GLN A 110 -3.58 -17.70 -6.85
N CYS A 111 -4.08 -16.86 -5.94
CA CYS A 111 -4.63 -15.56 -6.32
C CYS A 111 -3.55 -14.64 -6.89
N ALA A 112 -2.35 -14.60 -6.30
CA ALA A 112 -1.25 -13.76 -6.78
C ALA A 112 -0.82 -14.16 -8.20
N LYS A 113 -0.70 -15.47 -8.49
CA LYS A 113 -0.45 -15.99 -9.83
C LYS A 113 -1.59 -15.71 -10.80
N ALA A 114 -2.85 -15.80 -10.34
CA ALA A 114 -4.00 -15.45 -11.17
C ALA A 114 -4.04 -13.95 -11.52
N PHE A 115 -3.72 -13.07 -10.57
CA PHE A 115 -3.56 -11.64 -10.83
C PHE A 115 -2.42 -11.38 -11.81
N CYS A 116 -1.27 -12.02 -11.61
CA CYS A 116 -0.15 -11.93 -12.54
C CYS A 116 -0.57 -12.37 -13.95
N LEU A 117 -1.29 -13.49 -14.09
CA LEU A 117 -1.80 -13.96 -15.39
C LEU A 117 -2.79 -12.97 -16.02
N ALA A 118 -3.65 -12.33 -15.22
CA ALA A 118 -4.54 -11.29 -15.72
C ALA A 118 -3.75 -10.08 -16.23
N LEU A 119 -2.74 -9.62 -15.48
CA LEU A 119 -1.85 -8.53 -15.89
C LEU A 119 -1.11 -8.89 -17.18
N MET A 120 -0.57 -10.11 -17.29
CA MET A 120 0.05 -10.61 -18.51
C MET A 120 -0.89 -10.53 -19.72
N ARG A 121 -2.15 -10.95 -19.57
CA ARG A 121 -3.14 -10.88 -20.66
C ARG A 121 -3.40 -9.45 -21.10
N VAL A 122 -3.41 -8.50 -20.16
CA VAL A 122 -3.52 -7.07 -20.47
C VAL A 122 -2.26 -6.58 -21.20
N ALA A 123 -1.05 -6.96 -20.76
CA ALA A 123 0.19 -6.61 -21.46
C ALA A 123 0.18 -7.06 -22.91
N LEU A 124 -0.22 -8.32 -23.14
CA LEU A 124 -0.22 -8.91 -24.45
C LEU A 124 -1.24 -8.23 -25.38
N ALA A 125 -2.43 -7.90 -24.85
CA ALA A 125 -3.46 -7.18 -25.59
C ALA A 125 -3.01 -5.74 -25.96
N ASP A 126 -2.33 -5.06 -25.03
CA ASP A 126 -1.85 -3.69 -25.20
C ASP A 126 -0.47 -3.62 -25.92
N ASN A 127 0.10 -4.76 -26.33
CA ASN A 127 1.46 -4.88 -26.88
C ASN A 127 2.55 -4.21 -26.01
N ARG A 128 2.43 -4.34 -24.69
CA ARG A 128 3.35 -3.79 -23.68
C ARG A 128 4.32 -4.87 -23.23
N ARG A 129 5.59 -4.48 -23.02
CA ARG A 129 6.57 -5.40 -22.41
C ARG A 129 6.18 -5.70 -20.96
N CYS A 130 6.15 -6.98 -20.62
CA CYS A 130 5.87 -7.47 -19.28
C CYS A 130 7.03 -8.34 -18.80
N PHE A 131 7.59 -7.97 -17.66
CA PHE A 131 8.63 -8.74 -17.00
C PHE A 131 8.12 -9.27 -15.67
N ILE A 132 8.33 -10.56 -15.40
CA ILE A 132 7.81 -11.21 -14.21
C ILE A 132 8.97 -11.67 -13.35
N MET A 133 8.86 -11.41 -12.06
CA MET A 133 9.78 -11.92 -11.06
C MET A 133 9.01 -12.67 -9.99
N LEU A 134 9.45 -13.88 -9.69
CA LEU A 134 9.08 -14.60 -8.48
C LEU A 134 10.14 -14.31 -7.43
N PHE A 135 9.73 -13.99 -6.21
CA PHE A 135 10.66 -13.83 -5.11
C PHE A 135 10.22 -14.59 -3.86
N SER A 136 11.22 -15.10 -3.14
CA SER A 136 11.13 -15.64 -1.79
C SER A 136 12.45 -15.33 -1.07
N THR A 137 13.31 -16.31 -0.79
CA THR A 137 14.74 -16.11 -0.50
C THR A 137 15.56 -15.86 -1.76
N ASP A 138 15.12 -16.44 -2.88
CA ASP A 138 15.74 -16.29 -4.19
C ASP A 138 14.81 -15.51 -5.11
N VAL A 139 15.39 -14.88 -6.14
CA VAL A 139 14.66 -14.15 -7.18
C VAL A 139 14.80 -14.88 -8.51
N VAL A 140 13.69 -15.41 -9.03
CA VAL A 140 13.61 -16.03 -10.36
C VAL A 140 12.90 -15.11 -11.32
N ARG A 141 13.49 -14.92 -12.50
CA ARG A 141 13.08 -13.92 -13.48
C ARG A 141 12.56 -14.61 -14.74
N TYR A 142 11.46 -14.11 -15.28
CA TYR A 142 10.88 -14.54 -16.55
C TYR A 142 10.60 -13.30 -17.40
N GLU A 143 11.11 -13.30 -18.63
CA GLU A 143 10.79 -12.28 -19.63
C GLU A 143 9.91 -12.93 -20.69
N LEU A 144 8.60 -12.73 -20.56
CA LEU A 144 7.59 -13.32 -21.45
C LEU A 144 7.52 -12.60 -22.80
N SER A 145 8.66 -12.49 -23.48
CA SER A 145 8.77 -11.91 -24.81
C SER A 145 9.09 -13.01 -25.82
N GLY A 146 8.29 -13.10 -26.89
CA GLY A 146 8.57 -13.99 -28.03
C GLY A 146 7.93 -15.40 -27.96
N PRO A 147 8.37 -16.32 -28.85
CA PRO A 147 7.71 -17.61 -29.10
C PRO A 147 7.78 -18.60 -27.91
N GLU A 148 8.72 -18.42 -26.99
CA GLU A 148 8.87 -19.26 -25.78
C GLU A 148 8.01 -18.79 -24.59
N GLY A 149 7.24 -17.71 -24.74
CA GLY A 149 6.48 -17.11 -23.64
C GLY A 149 5.50 -18.08 -22.96
N ILE A 150 4.89 -19.01 -23.71
CA ILE A 150 3.96 -20.00 -23.14
C ILE A 150 4.71 -20.96 -22.21
N GLU A 151 5.88 -21.47 -22.60
CA GLU A 151 6.66 -22.39 -21.77
C GLU A 151 7.12 -21.70 -20.49
N GLN A 152 7.62 -20.47 -20.61
CA GLN A 152 8.03 -19.67 -19.45
C GLN A 152 6.85 -19.37 -18.51
N ALA A 153 5.66 -19.10 -19.06
CA ALA A 153 4.45 -18.92 -18.25
C ALA A 153 4.05 -20.21 -17.52
N ILE A 154 4.15 -21.38 -18.17
CA ILE A 154 3.90 -22.69 -17.54
C ILE A 154 4.90 -22.93 -16.40
N ARG A 155 6.19 -22.66 -16.63
CA ARG A 155 7.24 -22.77 -15.60
C ARG A 155 6.93 -21.84 -14.42
N PHE A 156 6.59 -20.58 -14.68
CA PHE A 156 6.18 -19.60 -13.67
C PHE A 156 4.98 -20.10 -12.83
N LEU A 157 3.92 -20.61 -13.47
CA LEU A 157 2.73 -21.09 -12.76
C LEU A 157 3.05 -22.32 -11.89
N SER A 158 3.96 -23.18 -12.37
CA SER A 158 4.36 -24.42 -11.71
C SER A 158 5.36 -24.21 -10.57
N GLN A 159 6.19 -23.16 -10.65
CA GLN A 159 7.23 -22.85 -9.68
C GLN A 159 6.62 -22.49 -8.33
N ARG A 160 6.99 -23.17 -7.25
CA ARG A 160 6.58 -22.83 -5.89
C ARG A 160 7.81 -22.68 -5.01
N PHE A 161 7.82 -21.63 -4.19
CA PHE A 161 8.80 -21.47 -3.15
C PHE A 161 8.15 -21.74 -1.80
N ARG A 162 8.94 -22.24 -0.84
CA ARG A 162 8.52 -22.52 0.54
C ARG A 162 9.58 -22.02 1.51
N GLY A 163 10.03 -20.79 1.28
CA GLY A 163 11.11 -20.14 2.02
C GLY A 163 10.68 -18.88 2.73
N GLY A 164 11.66 -18.13 3.23
CA GLY A 164 11.47 -16.78 3.77
C GLY A 164 11.18 -15.73 2.69
N THR A 165 11.19 -14.46 3.09
CA THR A 165 10.86 -13.32 2.23
C THR A 165 12.01 -12.31 2.23
N ASP A 166 12.74 -12.24 1.12
CA ASP A 166 13.74 -11.21 0.84
C ASP A 166 13.18 -10.20 -0.17
N ILE A 167 12.38 -9.29 0.37
CA ILE A 167 11.82 -8.18 -0.40
C ILE A 167 12.91 -7.18 -0.83
N ALA A 168 14.02 -7.09 -0.10
CA ALA A 168 15.11 -6.16 -0.45
C ALA A 168 15.80 -6.57 -1.75
N SER A 169 16.10 -7.86 -1.91
CA SER A 169 16.67 -8.38 -3.15
C SER A 169 15.69 -8.25 -4.33
N CYS A 170 14.38 -8.39 -4.09
CA CYS A 170 13.37 -8.11 -5.10
C CYS A 170 13.44 -6.65 -5.58
N PHE A 171 13.44 -5.67 -4.66
CA PHE A 171 13.53 -4.26 -5.03
C PHE A 171 14.84 -3.90 -5.73
N ARG A 172 15.98 -4.46 -5.31
CA ARG A 172 17.25 -4.27 -6.03
C ARG A 172 17.16 -4.74 -7.48
N ALA A 173 16.54 -5.89 -7.73
CA ALA A 173 16.32 -6.39 -9.08
C ALA A 173 15.36 -5.49 -9.90
N ILE A 174 14.32 -4.92 -9.27
CA ILE A 174 13.44 -3.94 -9.93
C ILE A 174 14.25 -2.71 -10.35
N ILE A 175 15.00 -2.12 -9.40
CA ILE A 175 15.80 -0.92 -9.60
C ILE A 175 16.82 -1.13 -10.73
N GLU A 176 17.55 -2.24 -10.70
CA GLU A 176 18.52 -2.60 -11.74
C GLU A 176 17.86 -2.67 -13.11
N ARG A 177 16.66 -3.26 -13.19
CA ARG A 177 15.93 -3.40 -14.45
C ARG A 177 15.40 -2.06 -14.97
N MET A 178 14.85 -1.23 -14.10
CA MET A 178 14.29 0.08 -14.44
C MET A 178 15.34 1.08 -14.95
N GLN A 179 16.62 0.88 -14.63
CA GLN A 179 17.71 1.71 -15.18
C GLN A 179 17.92 1.49 -16.69
N GLY A 180 17.40 0.40 -17.27
CA GLY A 180 17.47 0.16 -18.70
C GLY A 180 16.63 1.16 -19.50
N ARG A 181 17.16 1.66 -20.62
CA ARG A 181 16.45 2.60 -21.52
C ARG A 181 15.09 2.11 -22.00
N GLU A 182 14.93 0.79 -22.08
CA GLU A 182 13.70 0.13 -22.52
C GLU A 182 12.57 0.18 -21.48
N TRP A 183 12.88 0.60 -20.26
CA TRP A 183 11.98 0.65 -19.10
C TRP A 183 11.57 2.09 -18.74
N PHE A 184 11.63 3.01 -19.68
CA PHE A 184 11.15 4.37 -19.49
C PHE A 184 9.65 4.38 -19.13
N ASP A 185 9.26 5.18 -18.14
CA ASP A 185 7.88 5.24 -17.60
C ASP A 185 7.35 3.85 -17.16
N ALA A 186 8.24 2.97 -16.69
CA ALA A 186 7.85 1.64 -16.23
C ALA A 186 7.03 1.67 -14.93
N ASP A 187 6.03 0.79 -14.86
CA ASP A 187 5.27 0.51 -13.64
C ASP A 187 5.80 -0.76 -12.96
N ALA A 188 6.10 -0.71 -11.67
CA ALA A 188 6.37 -1.91 -10.86
C ALA A 188 5.13 -2.31 -10.07
N VAL A 189 4.70 -3.56 -10.16
CA VAL A 189 3.58 -4.12 -9.39
C VAL A 189 4.11 -5.23 -8.49
N VAL A 190 4.04 -5.05 -7.18
CA VAL A 190 4.45 -6.06 -6.18
C VAL A 190 3.22 -6.69 -5.55
N ILE A 191 3.08 -8.01 -5.68
CA ILE A 191 1.97 -8.79 -5.13
C ILE A 191 2.49 -9.63 -3.97
N SER A 192 2.10 -9.29 -2.75
CA SER A 192 2.59 -9.90 -1.51
C SER A 192 1.59 -9.70 -0.37
N ASP A 193 1.73 -10.44 0.72
CA ASP A 193 1.07 -10.13 1.98
C ASP A 193 1.80 -9.04 2.80
N PHE A 194 2.99 -8.64 2.35
CA PHE A 194 3.90 -7.66 2.93
C PHE A 194 4.28 -7.94 4.39
N ILE A 195 4.29 -9.22 4.78
CA ILE A 195 4.81 -9.69 6.08
C ILE A 195 6.32 -9.96 5.92
N ALA A 196 7.09 -8.89 5.67
CA ALA A 196 8.52 -8.98 5.38
C ALA A 196 9.37 -8.13 6.35
N GLN A 197 10.70 -8.24 6.25
CA GLN A 197 11.61 -7.34 6.96
C GLN A 197 11.53 -5.91 6.41
N ARG A 198 11.94 -4.92 7.21
CA ARG A 198 12.02 -3.54 6.75
C ARG A 198 13.04 -3.45 5.61
N LEU A 199 12.71 -2.68 4.58
CA LEU A 199 13.63 -2.40 3.49
C LEU A 199 14.80 -1.52 3.97
N PRO A 200 16.05 -1.83 3.57
CA PRO A 200 17.20 -0.97 3.84
C PRO A 200 17.03 0.46 3.29
N ASP A 201 17.56 1.45 4.00
CA ASP A 201 17.36 2.88 3.67
C ASP A 201 17.95 3.28 2.30
N ASP A 202 18.99 2.58 1.84
CA ASP A 202 19.57 2.75 0.51
C ASP A 202 18.57 2.38 -0.60
N VAL A 203 17.85 1.27 -0.41
CA VAL A 203 16.84 0.79 -1.36
C VAL A 203 15.66 1.77 -1.38
N VAL A 204 15.17 2.19 -0.21
CA VAL A 204 14.06 3.16 -0.10
C VAL A 204 14.41 4.48 -0.79
N SER A 205 15.64 4.98 -0.56
CA SER A 205 16.11 6.21 -1.17
C SER A 205 16.16 6.11 -2.69
N LYS A 206 16.63 4.97 -3.23
CA LYS A 206 16.73 4.76 -4.68
C LYS A 206 15.36 4.61 -5.35
N VAL A 207 14.40 3.94 -4.70
CA VAL A 207 13.00 3.91 -5.17
C VAL A 207 12.43 5.32 -5.22
N GLY A 208 12.63 6.11 -4.16
CA GLY A 208 12.18 7.50 -4.12
C GLY A 208 12.84 8.41 -5.17
N GLU A 209 14.07 8.10 -5.60
CA GLU A 209 14.74 8.77 -6.72
C GLU A 209 14.08 8.40 -8.06
N LEU A 210 13.83 7.12 -8.30
CA LEU A 210 13.16 6.61 -9.50
C LEU A 210 11.75 7.21 -9.67
N GLN A 211 10.99 7.28 -8.57
CA GLN A 211 9.65 7.90 -8.56
C GLN A 211 9.71 9.39 -8.92
N ARG A 212 10.67 10.14 -8.36
CA ARG A 212 10.74 11.60 -8.54
C ARG A 212 11.35 12.01 -9.88
N LEU A 213 12.47 11.41 -10.26
CA LEU A 213 13.25 11.79 -11.43
C LEU A 213 12.73 11.16 -12.72
N HIS A 214 12.29 9.91 -12.65
CA HIS A 214 11.90 9.12 -13.82
C HIS A 214 10.40 8.84 -13.90
N GLN A 215 9.61 9.37 -12.94
CA GLN A 215 8.15 9.19 -12.87
C GLN A 215 7.71 7.72 -12.84
N HIS A 216 8.60 6.81 -12.43
CA HIS A 216 8.25 5.40 -12.25
C HIS A 216 7.22 5.24 -11.14
N ARG A 217 6.20 4.41 -11.38
CA ARG A 217 5.16 4.15 -10.39
C ARG A 217 5.35 2.79 -9.76
N PHE A 218 5.31 2.76 -8.43
CA PHE A 218 5.38 1.54 -7.64
C PHE A 218 4.01 1.24 -7.06
N HIS A 219 3.51 0.06 -7.36
CA HIS A 219 2.21 -0.40 -6.95
C HIS A 219 2.29 -1.65 -6.09
N ALA A 220 1.42 -1.74 -5.10
CA ALA A 220 1.30 -2.88 -4.21
C ALA A 220 -0.08 -3.52 -4.31
N VAL A 221 -0.13 -4.85 -4.47
CA VAL A 221 -1.33 -5.65 -4.26
C VAL A 221 -1.14 -6.44 -2.96
N ALA A 222 -1.72 -5.90 -1.88
CA ALA A 222 -1.63 -6.45 -0.54
C ALA A 222 -2.66 -7.58 -0.36
N MET A 223 -2.15 -8.80 -0.23
CA MET A 223 -2.94 -10.03 -0.09
C MET A 223 -3.34 -10.35 1.35
N SER A 224 -3.01 -9.46 2.28
CA SER A 224 -3.36 -9.55 3.70
C SER A 224 -3.58 -8.17 4.33
N ALA A 225 -4.24 -8.14 5.49
CA ALA A 225 -4.36 -6.94 6.32
C ALA A 225 -3.12 -6.67 7.20
N HIS A 226 -2.16 -7.61 7.23
CA HIS A 226 -1.02 -7.60 8.16
C HIS A 226 0.26 -7.01 7.53
N GLY A 227 0.16 -6.37 6.37
CA GLY A 227 1.29 -5.74 5.70
C GLY A 227 1.92 -4.65 6.57
N LYS A 228 3.25 -4.69 6.73
CA LYS A 228 3.95 -3.76 7.64
C LYS A 228 3.92 -2.32 7.09
N PRO A 229 3.46 -1.32 7.87
CA PRO A 229 3.30 0.06 7.39
C PRO A 229 4.57 0.67 6.78
N GLY A 230 5.75 0.34 7.32
CA GLY A 230 7.02 0.87 6.82
C GLY A 230 7.32 0.51 5.37
N ILE A 231 6.96 -0.70 4.92
CA ILE A 231 7.13 -1.12 3.53
C ILE A 231 6.04 -0.51 2.65
N MET A 232 4.80 -0.46 3.16
CA MET A 232 3.66 0.04 2.40
C MET A 232 3.85 1.49 1.93
N ARG A 233 4.54 2.33 2.71
CA ARG A 233 4.82 3.74 2.38
C ARG A 233 5.66 3.97 1.12
N ILE A 234 6.34 2.94 0.64
CA ILE A 234 7.23 3.04 -0.52
C ILE A 234 6.42 3.05 -1.82
N PHE A 235 5.21 2.48 -1.79
CA PHE A 235 4.35 2.36 -2.96
C PHE A 235 3.48 3.61 -3.14
N ASP A 236 3.34 4.06 -4.39
CA ASP A 236 2.44 5.14 -4.79
C ASP A 236 0.98 4.72 -4.67
N HIS A 237 0.68 3.47 -5.01
CA HIS A 237 -0.66 2.91 -4.97
C HIS A 237 -0.70 1.56 -4.27
N ILE A 238 -1.71 1.37 -3.42
CA ILE A 238 -1.90 0.15 -2.64
C ILE A 238 -3.32 -0.36 -2.85
N TRP A 239 -3.45 -1.54 -3.47
CA TRP A 239 -4.71 -2.27 -3.56
C TRP A 239 -4.73 -3.39 -2.55
N ARG A 240 -5.78 -3.46 -1.73
CA ARG A 240 -5.95 -4.52 -0.75
C ARG A 240 -6.88 -5.58 -1.29
N PHE A 241 -6.43 -6.82 -1.27
CA PHE A 241 -7.21 -7.97 -1.65
C PHE A 241 -7.40 -8.88 -0.44
N ASP A 242 -8.64 -8.91 0.06
CA ASP A 242 -8.99 -9.78 1.19
C ASP A 242 -9.07 -11.25 0.73
N THR A 243 -8.26 -12.07 1.40
CA THR A 243 -8.12 -13.51 1.22
C THR A 243 -8.74 -14.31 2.37
N GLY A 244 -9.38 -13.64 3.33
CA GLY A 244 -9.99 -14.23 4.52
C GLY A 244 -11.10 -15.25 4.21
N MET A 245 -11.29 -16.22 5.11
CA MET A 245 -12.29 -17.28 4.91
C MET A 245 -13.72 -16.75 4.78
N ARG A 246 -14.08 -15.71 5.55
CA ARG A 246 -15.42 -15.09 5.50
C ARG A 246 -15.70 -14.43 4.15
N SER A 247 -14.76 -13.64 3.63
CA SER A 247 -14.89 -13.00 2.32
C SER A 247 -14.88 -14.02 1.18
N ARG A 248 -14.12 -15.12 1.32
CA ARG A 248 -14.16 -16.25 0.38
C ARG A 248 -15.53 -16.92 0.32
N LEU A 249 -16.17 -17.17 1.47
CA LEU A 249 -17.52 -17.73 1.54
C LEU A 249 -18.54 -16.77 0.91
N LEU A 250 -18.49 -15.49 1.26
CA LEU A 250 -19.38 -14.47 0.70
C LEU A 250 -19.27 -14.32 -0.82
N ARG A 251 -18.05 -14.40 -1.39
CA ARG A 251 -17.84 -14.36 -2.85
C ARG A 251 -18.38 -15.60 -3.57
N ARG A 252 -18.39 -16.75 -2.90
CA ARG A 252 -19.01 -17.98 -3.43
C ARG A 252 -20.53 -17.90 -3.45
N TRP A 253 -21.15 -17.22 -2.48
CA TRP A 253 -22.60 -17.09 -2.36
C TRP A 253 -23.20 -16.01 -3.27
N ARG A 254 -22.38 -15.07 -3.76
CA ARG A 254 -22.79 -14.04 -4.74
C ARG A 254 -22.59 -14.45 -6.20
N ARG A 255 -22.09 -15.66 -6.47
CA ARG A 255 -21.97 -16.21 -7.82
C ARG A 255 -23.21 -17.01 -8.20
#